data_AF-A0A7Y5T7F1-F1
#
_entry.id   AF-A0A7Y5T7F1-F1
#
_cell.length_a   1.000
_cell.length_b   1.000
_cell.length_c   1.000
_cell.angle_alpha   90.00
_cell.angle_beta   90.00
_cell.angle_gamma   90.00
#
_symmetry.space_group_name_H-M   'P 1'
#
loop_
_entity.id
_entity.type
_entity.pdbx_description
1 polymer ?
#
loop_
_entity_poly.entity_id
_entity_poly.type
_entity_poly.pdbx_seq_one_letter_code
_entity_poly.pdbx_strand_id
1 'polypeptide(L)'
;AADAVRRTGPATVLVTSVIVDDTPDDALDLVAVSDAGAWRIRTPRLAHNPQGAGDLTAAVFLANLLDGHDLATTLARTTSSVFAVVEATHESGAREMRIVQAQDRLADPRMEFAAEPVR
;
A
#
# COMPACT_ATOMS: atom_id res chain seq x y z
N ALA A 1 -9.48 -1.60 -15.42
CA ALA A 1 -10.09 -2.57 -14.49
C ALA A 1 -10.72 -1.90 -13.27
N ALA A 2 -9.97 -1.11 -12.49
CA ALA A 2 -10.49 -0.43 -11.27
C ALA A 2 -11.77 0.39 -11.52
N ASP A 3 -11.83 1.20 -12.59
CA ASP A 3 -13.06 1.97 -12.88
C ASP A 3 -14.26 1.07 -13.21
N ALA A 4 -14.03 -0.13 -13.76
CA ALA A 4 -15.11 -1.08 -14.02
C ALA A 4 -15.71 -1.59 -12.71
N VAL A 5 -14.88 -1.86 -11.70
CA VAL A 5 -15.33 -2.21 -10.34
C VAL A 5 -16.05 -1.03 -9.70
N ARG A 6 -15.53 0.20 -9.83
CA ARG A 6 -16.21 1.38 -9.28
C ARG A 6 -17.62 1.58 -9.82
N ARG A 7 -17.84 1.27 -11.11
CA ARG A 7 -19.17 1.30 -11.73
C ARG A 7 -20.17 0.29 -11.15
N THR A 8 -19.72 -0.69 -10.35
CA THR A 8 -20.61 -1.63 -9.65
C THR A 8 -21.01 -1.18 -8.25
N GLY A 9 -20.53 -0.02 -7.77
CA GLY A 9 -20.93 0.55 -6.47
C GLY A 9 -19.80 1.19 -5.64
N PRO A 10 -18.61 0.59 -5.48
CA PRO A 10 -17.56 1.14 -4.64
C PRO A 10 -17.06 2.52 -5.12
N ALA A 11 -17.10 3.51 -4.22
CA ALA A 11 -16.57 4.84 -4.53
C ALA A 11 -15.04 4.82 -4.67
N THR A 12 -14.36 4.04 -3.83
CA THR A 12 -12.90 3.88 -3.80
C THR A 12 -12.52 2.42 -4.04
N VAL A 13 -11.51 2.19 -4.87
CA VAL A 13 -10.91 0.87 -5.11
C VAL A 13 -9.41 0.96 -4.83
N LEU A 14 -8.91 0.07 -3.97
CA LEU A 14 -7.50 -0.15 -3.73
C LEU A 14 -7.08 -1.47 -4.36
N VAL A 15 -6.05 -1.43 -5.20
CA VAL A 15 -5.33 -2.60 -5.68
C VAL A 15 -4.07 -2.73 -4.82
N THR A 16 -4.07 -3.72 -3.93
CA THR A 16 -3.04 -3.90 -2.89
C THR A 16 -1.69 -4.38 -3.42
N SER A 17 -1.66 -4.84 -4.68
CA SER A 17 -0.45 -5.20 -5.41
C SER A 17 -0.78 -5.37 -6.90
N VAL A 18 0.01 -4.81 -7.80
CA VAL A 18 -0.13 -4.98 -9.25
C VAL A 18 1.24 -4.92 -9.93
N ILE A 19 1.39 -5.67 -11.01
CA ILE A 19 2.49 -5.57 -11.96
C ILE A 19 1.88 -5.10 -13.29
N VAL A 20 2.41 -4.01 -13.84
CA VAL A 20 2.04 -3.46 -15.14
C VAL A 20 3.26 -3.42 -16.06
N ASP A 21 3.06 -3.06 -17.32
CA ASP A 21 4.11 -3.13 -18.36
C ASP A 21 5.38 -2.33 -18.02
N ASP A 22 5.27 -1.24 -17.24
CA ASP A 22 6.39 -0.41 -16.81
C ASP A 22 6.81 -0.65 -15.34
N THR A 23 6.36 -1.75 -14.70
CA THR A 23 6.85 -2.16 -13.38
C THR A 23 8.15 -2.95 -13.52
N PRO A 24 9.28 -2.49 -12.93
CA PRO A 24 10.53 -3.25 -12.88
C PRO A 24 10.38 -4.59 -12.17
N ASP A 25 11.22 -5.57 -12.53
CA ASP A 25 11.21 -6.92 -11.93
C ASP A 25 11.44 -6.91 -10.41
N ASP A 26 12.21 -5.92 -9.92
CA ASP A 26 12.55 -5.70 -8.52
C ASP A 26 11.59 -4.73 -7.82
N ALA A 27 10.41 -4.46 -8.39
CA ALA A 27 9.42 -3.55 -7.85
C ALA A 27 8.01 -4.17 -7.73
N LEU A 28 7.16 -3.50 -6.96
CA LEU A 28 5.74 -3.79 -6.83
C LEU A 28 4.96 -2.47 -6.79
N ASP A 29 3.84 -2.41 -7.52
CA ASP A 29 2.99 -1.23 -7.54
C ASP A 29 1.71 -1.45 -6.72
N LEU A 30 1.22 -0.38 -6.11
CA LEU A 30 -0.13 -0.28 -5.56
C LEU A 30 -0.88 0.83 -6.29
N VAL A 31 -2.20 0.67 -6.44
CA VAL A 31 -3.03 1.66 -7.13
C VAL A 31 -4.28 1.94 -6.32
N ALA A 32 -4.58 3.22 -6.10
CA ALA A 32 -5.83 3.66 -5.51
C ALA A 32 -6.61 4.54 -6.49
N VAL A 33 -7.92 4.29 -6.63
CA VAL A 33 -8.80 5.02 -7.54
C VAL A 33 -10.07 5.45 -6.81
N SER A 34 -10.42 6.73 -6.92
CA SER A 34 -11.68 7.29 -6.42
C SER A 34 -12.23 8.35 -7.40
N ASP A 35 -13.26 9.09 -6.99
CA ASP A 35 -13.76 10.25 -7.75
C ASP A 35 -12.75 11.40 -7.80
N ALA A 36 -11.80 11.44 -6.87
CA ALA A 36 -10.74 12.46 -6.86
C ALA A 36 -9.67 12.20 -7.95
N GLY A 37 -9.56 10.96 -8.46
CA GLY A 37 -8.53 10.58 -9.42
C GLY A 37 -8.00 9.16 -9.23
N ALA A 38 -6.85 8.88 -9.85
CA ALA A 38 -6.15 7.62 -9.75
C ALA A 38 -4.67 7.86 -9.47
N TRP A 39 -4.14 7.12 -8.51
CA TRP A 39 -2.75 7.23 -8.08
C TRP A 39 -2.08 5.87 -8.06
N ARG A 40 -0.83 5.83 -8.47
CA ARG A 40 0.08 4.69 -8.33
C ARG A 40 1.15 5.03 -7.31
N ILE A 41 1.63 4.03 -6.60
CA ILE A 41 2.84 4.13 -5.79
C ILE A 41 3.66 2.86 -5.97
N ARG A 42 4.98 3.00 -5.97
CA ARG A 42 5.92 1.92 -6.23
C ARG A 42 6.81 1.68 -5.03
N THR A 43 7.01 0.41 -4.68
CA THR A 43 8.00 -0.02 -3.68
C THR A 43 9.00 -0.99 -4.30
N PRO A 44 10.20 -1.14 -3.70
CA PRO A 44 11.02 -2.31 -3.94
C PRO A 44 10.23 -3.59 -3.64
N ARG A 45 10.50 -4.65 -4.39
CA ARG A 45 9.96 -5.98 -4.15
C ARG A 45 10.88 -6.73 -3.20
N LEU A 46 10.38 -7.07 -2.02
CA LEU A 46 11.09 -7.91 -1.06
C LEU A 46 10.91 -9.39 -1.43
N ALA A 47 11.95 -10.20 -1.19
CA ALA A 47 11.98 -11.61 -1.59
C ALA A 47 10.88 -12.47 -0.92
N HIS A 48 10.39 -12.03 0.24
CA HIS A 48 9.36 -12.73 0.99
C HIS A 48 8.16 -11.81 1.21
N ASN A 49 6.99 -12.27 0.76
CA ASN A 49 5.72 -11.62 1.05
C ASN A 49 5.06 -12.37 2.23
N PRO A 50 5.03 -11.80 3.45
CA PRO A 50 4.46 -12.48 4.59
C PRO A 50 2.94 -12.63 4.44
N GLN A 51 2.41 -13.71 5.00
CA GLN A 51 0.96 -13.91 5.05
C GLN A 51 0.30 -12.76 5.83
N GLY A 52 -0.83 -12.26 5.34
CA GLY A 52 -1.57 -11.15 5.96
C GLY A 52 -1.12 -9.75 5.54
N ALA A 53 -0.13 -9.60 4.64
CA ALA A 53 0.26 -8.28 4.13
C ALA A 53 -0.90 -7.54 3.45
N GLY A 54 -1.77 -8.26 2.73
CA GLY A 54 -2.98 -7.71 2.12
C GLY A 54 -4.01 -7.22 3.15
N ASP A 55 -4.21 -7.99 4.23
CA ASP A 55 -5.11 -7.62 5.33
C ASP A 55 -4.61 -6.38 6.06
N LEU A 56 -3.30 -6.33 6.35
CA LEU A 56 -2.67 -5.17 6.94
C LEU A 56 -2.79 -3.94 6.03
N THR A 57 -2.57 -4.11 4.72
CA THR A 57 -2.71 -3.04 3.74
C THR A 57 -4.14 -2.49 3.72
N ALA A 58 -5.15 -3.37 3.67
CA ALA A 58 -6.56 -2.95 3.68
C ALA A 58 -6.93 -2.22 4.98
N ALA A 59 -6.49 -2.74 6.14
CA ALA A 59 -6.77 -2.16 7.44
C ALA A 59 -6.13 -0.77 7.61
N VAL A 60 -4.85 -0.63 7.28
CA VAL A 60 -4.11 0.65 7.38
C VAL A 60 -4.65 1.66 6.38
N PHE A 61 -5.01 1.23 5.16
CA PHE A 61 -5.62 2.12 4.17
C PHE A 61 -6.97 2.66 4.64
N LEU A 62 -7.83 1.79 5.18
CA LEU A 62 -9.11 2.20 5.73
C LEU A 62 -8.93 3.18 6.89
N ALA A 63 -7.98 2.92 7.81
CA ALA A 63 -7.68 3.83 8.90
C ALA A 63 -7.28 5.23 8.40
N ASN A 64 -6.34 5.31 7.44
CA ASN A 64 -5.92 6.59 6.87
C ASN A 64 -7.05 7.33 6.11
N LEU A 65 -7.95 6.59 5.44
CA LEU A 65 -9.14 7.20 4.82
C LEU A 65 -10.09 7.77 5.87
N LEU A 66 -10.32 7.05 6.97
CA LEU A 66 -11.19 7.49 8.06
C LEU A 66 -10.62 8.69 8.83
N ASP A 67 -9.29 8.83 8.86
CA ASP A 67 -8.60 10.02 9.37
C ASP A 67 -8.73 11.25 8.47
N GLY A 68 -9.37 11.11 7.29
CA GLY A 68 -9.70 12.22 6.40
C GLY A 68 -8.57 12.66 5.48
N HIS A 69 -7.53 11.84 5.31
CA HIS A 69 -6.48 12.12 4.34
C HIS A 69 -7.00 12.06 2.89
N ASP A 70 -6.42 12.85 1.99
CA ASP A 70 -6.67 12.70 0.56
C ASP A 70 -6.15 11.34 0.05
N LEU A 71 -6.57 10.93 -1.16
CA LEU A 71 -6.27 9.58 -1.65
C LEU A 71 -4.78 9.35 -1.90
N ALA A 72 -4.03 10.36 -2.34
CA ALA A 72 -2.60 10.26 -2.60
C ALA A 72 -1.82 10.09 -1.29
N THR A 73 -2.15 10.92 -0.29
CA THR A 73 -1.60 10.86 1.06
C THR A 73 -1.96 9.54 1.74
N THR A 74 -3.21 9.10 1.62
CA THR A 74 -3.67 7.80 2.15
C THR A 74 -2.85 6.66 1.57
N LEU A 75 -2.68 6.63 0.24
CA LEU A 75 -1.90 5.60 -0.44
C LEU A 75 -0.42 5.62 0.02
N ALA A 76 0.20 6.80 0.07
CA ALA A 76 1.58 6.96 0.52
C ALA A 76 1.79 6.52 1.97
N ARG A 77 0.95 6.99 2.90
CA ARG A 77 0.99 6.60 4.32
C ARG A 77 0.81 5.09 4.49
N THR A 78 -0.16 4.51 3.80
CA THR A 78 -0.42 3.07 3.84
C THR A 78 0.78 2.27 3.38
N THR A 79 1.30 2.60 2.19
CA THR A 79 2.42 1.89 1.59
C THR A 79 3.67 1.99 2.45
N SER A 80 4.03 3.17 2.94
CA SER A 80 5.18 3.32 3.85
C SER A 80 5.02 2.56 5.17
N SER A 81 3.82 2.58 5.76
CA SER A 81 3.55 1.89 7.03
C SER A 81 3.63 0.37 6.87
N VAL A 82 3.02 -0.17 5.82
CA VAL A 82 3.04 -1.61 5.52
C VAL A 82 4.44 -2.05 5.12
N PHE A 83 5.13 -1.27 4.28
CA PHE A 83 6.48 -1.59 3.85
C PHE A 83 7.42 -1.70 5.06
N ALA A 84 7.35 -0.80 6.04
CA ALA A 84 8.15 -0.90 7.24
C ALA A 84 7.92 -2.21 8.03
N VAL A 85 6.68 -2.72 8.08
CA VAL A 85 6.38 -4.01 8.70
C VAL A 85 6.95 -5.17 7.88
N VAL A 86 6.78 -5.13 6.56
CA VAL A 86 7.27 -6.19 5.66
C VAL A 86 8.81 -6.22 5.64
N GLU A 87 9.46 -5.06 5.61
CA GLU A 87 10.92 -4.89 5.68
C GLU A 87 11.46 -5.44 7.01
N ALA A 88 10.91 -5.02 8.15
CA ALA A 88 11.30 -5.57 9.46
C ALA A 88 11.08 -7.09 9.54
N THR A 89 10.04 -7.61 8.90
CA THR A 89 9.79 -9.05 8.81
C THR A 89 10.86 -9.75 7.99
N HIS A 90 11.19 -9.22 6.81
CA HIS A 90 12.23 -9.73 5.93
C HIS A 90 13.61 -9.73 6.61
N GLU A 91 14.03 -8.62 7.20
CA GLU A 91 15.31 -8.48 7.88
C GLU A 91 15.45 -9.42 9.09
N SER A 92 14.35 -9.66 9.80
CA SER A 92 14.36 -10.57 10.96
C SER A 92 14.45 -12.05 10.59
N GLY A 93 14.18 -12.42 9.34
CA GLY A 93 14.03 -13.83 8.91
C GLY A 93 12.84 -14.56 9.56
N ALA A 94 11.93 -13.84 10.22
CA ALA A 94 10.78 -14.44 10.90
C ALA A 94 9.72 -14.91 9.90
N ARG A 95 9.03 -16.00 10.25
CA ARG A 95 7.89 -16.52 9.48
C ARG A 95 6.65 -15.61 9.59
N GLU A 96 6.47 -14.98 10.75
CA GLU A 96 5.30 -14.16 11.08
C GLU A 96 5.64 -12.67 11.03
N MET A 97 4.66 -11.85 10.65
CA MET A 97 4.84 -10.41 10.50
C MET A 97 5.27 -9.73 11.81
N ARG A 98 6.21 -8.79 11.69
CA ARG A 98 6.77 -8.01 12.80
C ARG A 98 5.95 -6.76 13.12
N ILE A 99 4.60 -6.89 13.14
CA ILE A 99 3.67 -5.75 13.36
C ILE A 99 3.99 -5.02 14.67
N VAL A 100 4.10 -5.75 15.79
CA VAL A 100 4.36 -5.16 17.10
C VAL A 100 5.77 -4.54 17.16
N GLN A 101 6.75 -5.19 16.55
CA GLN A 101 8.13 -4.69 16.57
C GLN A 101 8.31 -3.46 15.67
N ALA A 102 7.51 -3.32 14.61
CA ALA A 102 7.50 -2.17 13.72
C ALA A 102 6.38 -1.16 14.02
N GLN A 103 5.70 -1.26 15.17
CA GLN A 103 4.50 -0.47 15.48
C GLN A 103 4.71 1.05 15.39
N ASP A 104 5.90 1.53 15.77
CA ASP A 104 6.23 2.95 15.70
C ASP A 104 6.25 3.45 14.26
N ARG A 105 6.77 2.65 13.32
CA ARG A 105 6.77 2.97 11.88
C ARG A 105 5.42 2.71 11.23
N LEU A 106 4.62 1.82 11.79
CA LEU A 106 3.24 1.59 11.36
C LEU A 106 2.35 2.80 11.72
N ALA A 107 2.55 3.41 12.89
CA ALA A 107 1.81 4.59 13.34
C ALA A 107 2.37 5.90 12.75
N ASP A 108 3.69 6.03 12.67
CA ASP A 108 4.41 7.18 12.14
C ASP A 108 5.38 6.76 11.01
N PRO A 109 4.86 6.54 9.78
CA PRO A 109 5.66 6.12 8.64
C PRO A 109 6.63 7.20 8.17
N ARG A 110 7.75 6.78 7.56
CA ARG A 110 8.78 7.71 7.04
C ARG A 110 8.36 8.48 5.80
N MET A 111 7.28 8.08 5.14
CA MET A 111 6.79 8.69 3.90
C MET A 111 7.85 8.67 2.77
N GLU A 112 8.63 7.60 2.69
CA GLU A 112 9.69 7.40 1.70
C GLU A 112 9.17 7.08 0.29
N PHE A 113 7.89 6.73 0.16
CA PHE A 113 7.24 6.49 -1.13
C PHE A 113 6.26 7.60 -1.45
N ALA A 114 6.27 8.05 -2.70
CA ALA A 114 5.37 9.09 -3.19
C ALA A 114 4.37 8.51 -4.19
N ALA A 115 3.10 8.85 -4.00
CA ALA A 115 2.05 8.50 -4.94
C ALA A 115 2.10 9.46 -6.15
N GLU A 116 2.08 8.90 -7.36
CA GLU A 116 2.06 9.64 -8.62
C GLU A 116 0.69 9.50 -9.31
N PRO A 117 0.19 10.58 -9.94
CA PRO A 117 -1.03 10.50 -10.72
C PRO A 117 -0.79 9.60 -11.96
N VAL A 118 -1.77 8.75 -12.27
CA VAL A 118 -1.73 7.90 -13.49
C VAL A 118 -2.69 8.40 -14.57
N ARG A 119 -3.21 9.62 -14.42
CA ARG A 119 -4.13 10.32 -15.32
C ARG A 119 -3.88 11.81 -15.32
#